data_AF-A0A915IJD6-F1
#
_entry.id   AF-A0A915IJD6-F1
#
_cell.length_a   1.000
_cell.length_b   1.000
_cell.length_c   1.000
_cell.angle_alpha   90.00
_cell.angle_beta   90.00
_cell.angle_gamma   90.00
#
_symmetry.space_group_name_H-M   'P 1'
#
loop_
_entity.id
_entity.type
_entity.pdbx_description
1 polymer ?
#
loop_
_entity_poly.entity_id
_entity_poly.type
_entity_poly.pdbx_seq_one_letter_code
_entity_poly.pdbx_strand_id
1 'polypeptide(L)'
;MDEGYASQSGAFQLRGCATDAFNSKIDPILKVYHKCKQRGVTRIVTFHVPKSFIDKEYNMSQTIDLSGTFAAEDETFRSPIPDCTLTNLFTSTASP
;
A
#
# COMPACT_ATOMS: atom_id res chain seq x y z
N MET A 1 -2.40 6.56 2.84
CA MET A 1 -2.14 5.22 2.24
C MET A 1 -3.26 4.98 1.23
N ASP A 2 -3.38 3.81 0.60
CA ASP A 2 -4.47 3.55 -0.36
C ASP A 2 -4.77 2.05 -0.46
N GLU A 3 -5.99 1.69 -0.88
CA GLU A 3 -6.39 0.32 -1.17
C GLU A 3 -7.28 0.23 -2.42
N GLY A 4 -7.20 -0.89 -3.13
CA GLY A 4 -7.97 -1.09 -4.34
C GLY A 4 -7.95 -2.53 -4.83
N TYR A 5 -8.82 -2.82 -5.79
CA TYR A 5 -8.88 -4.12 -6.45
C TYR A 5 -8.23 -4.04 -7.83
N ALA A 6 -7.48 -5.08 -8.17
CA ALA A 6 -6.99 -5.23 -9.53
C ALA A 6 -8.16 -5.44 -10.51
N SER A 7 -8.01 -4.92 -11.72
CA SER A 7 -8.94 -5.13 -12.82
C SER A 7 -8.99 -6.60 -13.24
N GLN A 8 -9.92 -6.94 -14.15
CA GLN A 8 -9.98 -8.27 -14.74
C GLN A 8 -8.68 -8.69 -15.46
N SER A 9 -7.92 -7.73 -15.98
CA SER A 9 -6.62 -7.96 -16.62
C SER A 9 -5.45 -7.94 -15.62
N GLY A 10 -5.71 -7.78 -14.32
CA GLY A 10 -4.69 -7.72 -13.27
C GLY A 10 -4.05 -6.34 -13.07
N ALA A 11 -4.53 -5.29 -13.73
CA ALA A 11 -3.97 -3.94 -13.58
C ALA A 11 -4.51 -3.24 -12.33
N PHE A 12 -3.66 -2.50 -11.62
CA PHE A 12 -4.05 -1.67 -10.49
C PHE A 12 -3.16 -0.43 -10.41
N GLN A 13 -3.67 0.64 -9.82
CA GLN A 13 -2.94 1.85 -9.50
C GLN A 13 -3.38 2.30 -8.11
N LEU A 14 -2.42 2.63 -7.25
CA LEU A 14 -2.65 3.08 -5.88
C LEU A 14 -1.90 4.38 -5.65
N ARG A 15 -2.50 5.31 -4.91
CA ARG A 15 -1.88 6.59 -4.54
C ARG A 15 -2.08 6.87 -3.06
N GLY A 16 -1.00 6.75 -2.29
CA GLY A 16 -1.00 7.00 -0.87
C GLY A 16 -0.10 8.15 -0.43
N CYS A 17 -0.43 8.69 0.73
CA CYS A 17 0.39 9.60 1.52
C CYS A 17 0.50 9.05 2.95
N ALA A 18 1.49 9.50 3.71
CA ALA A 18 1.46 9.44 5.16
C ALA A 18 2.17 10.66 5.72
N THR A 19 1.74 11.09 6.90
CA THR A 19 2.35 12.19 7.65
C THR A 19 2.58 11.67 9.05
N ASP A 20 3.80 11.84 9.56
CA ASP A 20 4.12 11.61 10.96
C ASP A 20 4.51 12.93 11.64
N ALA A 21 4.59 12.92 12.97
CA ALA A 21 4.94 14.12 13.75
C ALA A 21 6.38 14.61 13.52
N PHE A 22 7.22 13.81 12.87
CA PHE A 22 8.65 14.09 12.67
C PHE A 22 9.01 14.41 11.21
N ASN A 23 7.99 14.52 10.34
CA ASN A 23 8.13 14.71 8.90
C ASN A 23 9.09 13.70 8.24
N SER A 24 9.12 12.46 8.76
CA SER A 24 9.98 11.40 8.24
C SER A 24 9.49 10.94 6.88
N LYS A 25 10.42 10.53 6.02
CA LYS A 25 10.05 9.89 4.75
C LYS A 25 9.37 8.55 5.03
N ILE A 26 8.23 8.35 4.39
CA ILE A 26 7.43 7.12 4.48
C ILE A 26 8.25 5.89 4.07
N ASP A 27 7.85 4.71 4.54
CA ASP A 27 8.41 3.42 4.09
C ASP A 27 7.29 2.58 3.45
N PRO A 28 7.00 2.77 2.16
CA PRO A 28 5.80 2.21 1.56
C PRO A 28 5.92 0.70 1.32
N ILE A 29 4.90 -0.04 1.76
CA ILE A 29 4.76 -1.48 1.57
C ILE A 29 3.48 -1.74 0.76
N LEU A 30 3.60 -2.46 -0.34
CA LEU A 30 2.47 -2.98 -1.10
C LEU A 30 2.18 -4.42 -0.66
N LYS A 31 0.98 -4.65 -0.13
CA LYS A 31 0.48 -6.01 0.14
C LYS A 31 -0.59 -6.38 -0.88
N VAL A 32 -0.39 -7.50 -1.58
CA VAL A 32 -1.34 -8.05 -2.55
C VAL A 32 -2.03 -9.26 -1.93
N TYR A 33 -3.34 -9.15 -1.76
CA TYR A 33 -4.19 -10.20 -1.20
C TYR A 33 -4.90 -10.95 -2.33
N HIS A 34 -4.79 -12.28 -2.35
CA HIS A 34 -5.43 -13.11 -3.36
C HIS A 34 -6.13 -14.33 -2.74
N LYS A 35 -7.44 -14.41 -2.94
CA LYS A 35 -8.28 -15.57 -2.54
C LYS A 35 -8.42 -16.53 -3.71
N CYS A 36 -7.54 -17.53 -3.78
CA CYS A 36 -7.69 -18.60 -4.77
C CYS A 36 -8.80 -19.56 -4.34
N LYS A 37 -9.90 -19.63 -5.10
CA LYS A 37 -11.09 -20.44 -4.78
C LYS A 37 -10.80 -21.91 -4.45
N GLN A 38 -9.71 -22.46 -5.00
CA GLN A 38 -9.36 -23.89 -4.89
C GLN A 38 -8.79 -24.29 -3.52
N ARG A 39 -8.33 -23.36 -2.68
CA ARG A 39 -7.59 -23.72 -1.45
C ARG A 39 -8.18 -23.18 -0.16
N GLY A 40 -9.22 -22.34 -0.19
CA GLY A 40 -9.82 -21.75 1.01
C GLY A 40 -8.87 -20.87 1.83
N VAL A 41 -7.70 -20.52 1.28
CA VAL A 41 -6.63 -19.76 1.94
C VAL A 41 -6.37 -18.48 1.16
N THR A 42 -6.33 -17.35 1.86
CA THR A 42 -5.82 -16.08 1.30
C THR A 42 -4.31 -16.16 1.23
N ARG A 43 -3.75 -15.84 0.07
CA ARG A 43 -2.30 -15.61 -0.09
C ARG A 43 -2.01 -14.12 -0.06
N ILE A 44 -0.90 -13.78 0.58
CA ILE A 44 -0.44 -12.39 0.70
C ILE A 44 0.97 -12.32 0.13
N VAL A 45 1.19 -11.41 -0.82
CA VAL A 45 2.52 -11.10 -1.32
C VAL A 45 2.87 -9.67 -0.91
N THR A 46 4.02 -9.50 -0.27
CA THR A 46 4.47 -8.21 0.28
C THR A 46 5.66 -7.71 -0.52
N PHE A 47 5.57 -6.46 -0.99
CA PHE A 47 6.62 -5.77 -1.71
C PHE A 47 7.01 -4.48 -0.98
N HIS A 48 8.30 -4.30 -0.78
CA HIS A 48 8.83 -3.01 -0.34
C HIS A 48 8.99 -2.10 -1.54
N VAL A 49 8.30 -0.96 -1.53
CA VAL A 49 8.48 0.05 -2.56
C VAL A 49 9.77 0.82 -2.23
N PRO A 50 10.74 0.91 -3.16
CA PRO A 50 12.01 1.55 -2.83
C PRO A 50 11.82 3.03 -2.46
N LYS A 51 12.50 3.49 -1.41
CA LYS A 51 12.40 4.88 -0.91
C LYS A 51 12.76 5.94 -1.96
N SER A 52 13.51 5.57 -3.00
CA SER A 52 13.84 6.45 -4.13
C SER A 52 12.65 6.82 -5.02
N PHE A 53 11.52 6.12 -4.88
CA PHE A 53 10.27 6.39 -5.58
C PHE A 53 9.22 7.09 -4.70
N ILE A 54 9.57 7.47 -3.47
CA ILE A 54 8.76 8.41 -2.70
C ILE A 54 8.75 9.73 -3.49
N ASP A 55 7.55 10.24 -3.77
CA ASP A 55 7.27 11.40 -4.65
C ASP A 55 7.38 11.14 -6.17
N LYS A 56 7.50 9.87 -6.59
CA LYS A 56 7.52 9.47 -8.01
C LYS A 56 6.55 8.33 -8.28
N GLU A 57 6.26 8.11 -9.55
CA GLU A 57 5.52 6.90 -9.95
C GLU A 57 6.45 5.68 -9.91
N TYR A 58 6.01 4.64 -9.21
CA TYR A 58 6.68 3.34 -9.21
C TYR A 58 5.90 2.37 -10.10
N ASN A 59 6.50 2.02 -11.24
CA ASN A 59 5.96 1.02 -12.15
C ASN A 59 6.59 -0.34 -11.84
N MET A 60 5.77 -1.30 -11.42
CA MET A 60 6.24 -2.66 -11.16
C MET A 60 6.48 -3.39 -12.49
N SER A 61 7.74 -3.65 -12.81
CA SER A 61 8.14 -4.29 -14.08
C SER A 61 8.12 -5.82 -14.03
N GLN A 62 7.83 -6.42 -12.87
CA GLN A 62 7.86 -7.87 -12.66
C GLN A 62 6.44 -8.42 -12.54
N THR A 63 6.21 -9.58 -13.15
CA THR A 63 4.98 -10.35 -12.93
C THR A 63 4.94 -10.83 -11.48
N ILE A 64 3.84 -10.52 -10.79
CA ILE A 64 3.60 -10.99 -9.43
C ILE A 64 3.15 -12.44 -9.48
N ASP A 65 4.02 -13.36 -9.05
CA ASP A 65 3.65 -14.77 -8.93
C ASP A 65 2.86 -15.03 -7.65
N LEU A 66 1.55 -15.26 -7.81
CA LEU A 66 0.61 -15.57 -6.73
C LEU A 66 0.54 -17.08 -6.41
N SER A 67 1.32 -17.91 -7.09
CA SER A 67 1.34 -19.37 -6.93
C SER A 67 2.24 -19.85 -5.79
N GLY A 68 3.18 -19.00 -5.34
CA GLY A 68 4.13 -19.28 -4.27
C GLY A 68 3.49 -19.51 -2.89
N THR A 69 4.25 -20.17 -2.01
CA THR A 69 3.90 -20.40 -0.61
C THR A 69 4.26 -19.16 0.19
N PHE A 70 3.27 -18.35 0.55
CA PHE A 70 3.47 -17.15 1.36
C PHE A 70 2.72 -17.29 2.68
N ALA A 71 3.25 -16.66 3.73
CA ALA A 71 2.69 -16.75 5.07
C ALA A 71 1.19 -16.44 5.05
N ALA A 72 0.40 -17.29 5.71
CA ALA A 72 -0.98 -16.95 6.03
C ALA A 72 -0.93 -15.86 7.11
N GLU A 73 -1.00 -14.58 6.72
CA GLU A 73 -1.27 -13.53 7.69
C GLU A 73 -2.78 -13.41 7.90
N ASP A 74 -3.18 -13.21 9.15
CA ASP A 74 -4.55 -12.95 9.55
C ASP A 74 -5.07 -11.64 8.92
N GLU A 75 -6.24 -11.68 8.28
CA GLU A 75 -6.83 -10.60 7.46
C GLU A 75 -7.33 -9.38 8.26
N THR A 76 -7.02 -9.28 9.56
CA THR A 76 -7.75 -8.38 10.47
C THR A 76 -7.18 -6.97 10.60
N PHE A 77 -5.97 -6.69 10.09
CA PHE A 77 -5.38 -5.34 10.23
C PHE A 77 -5.68 -4.42 9.04
N ARG A 78 -6.88 -3.84 9.04
CA ARG A 78 -7.22 -2.65 8.24
C ARG A 78 -7.04 -1.41 9.12
N SER A 79 -5.87 -0.79 9.06
CA SER A 79 -5.73 0.57 9.61
C SER A 79 -6.58 1.54 8.81
N PRO A 80 -7.15 2.59 9.43
CA PRO A 80 -7.79 3.66 8.70
C PRO A 80 -6.81 4.26 7.70
N ILE A 81 -7.22 4.29 6.43
CA ILE A 81 -6.42 4.89 5.37
C ILE A 81 -6.48 6.41 5.55
N PRO A 82 -5.35 7.10 5.76
CA PRO A 82 -5.37 8.55 5.91
C PRO A 82 -5.77 9.22 4.59
N ASP A 83 -6.67 10.20 4.69
CA ASP A 83 -7.13 11.01 3.56
C ASP A 83 -6.02 11.96 3.11
N CYS A 84 -5.55 11.75 1.88
CA CYS A 84 -4.47 12.51 1.26
C CYS A 84 -4.88 13.88 0.72
N THR A 85 -6.15 14.25 0.84
CA THR A 85 -6.65 15.58 0.48
C THR A 85 -6.57 16.57 1.66
N LEU A 86 -6.39 16.09 2.89
CA LEU A 86 -6.34 16.91 4.11
C LEU A 86 -4.96 17.49 4.44
N THR A 87 -3.97 17.37 3.56
CA THR A 87 -2.59 17.87 3.76
C THR A 87 -2.51 19.39 3.97
N ASN A 88 -3.60 20.13 3.72
CA ASN A 88 -3.70 21.58 3.93
C ASN A 88 -4.25 22.01 5.31
N LEU A 89 -4.59 21.08 6.22
CA LEU A 89 -5.23 21.44 7.51
C LEU A 89 -4.30 21.45 8.73
N PHE A 90 -3.01 21.12 8.57
CA PHE A 90 -2.04 21.14 9.67
C PHE A 90 -0.87 22.13 9.47
N THR A 91 -1.06 23.16 8.67
CA THR A 91 -0.15 24.32 8.58
C THR A 91 -0.75 25.59 9.18
N SER A 92 -1.26 25.50 10.41
CA SER A 92 -1.57 26.65 11.28
C SER A 92 -2.05 26.07 12.60
N THR A 93 -1.21 25.86 13.61
CA THR A 93 -0.74 26.95 14.47
C THR A 93 0.65 26.64 15.04
N ALA A 94 1.69 27.19 14.42
CA ALA A 94 2.88 27.58 15.13
C ALA A 94 3.21 29.00 14.63
N SER A 95 2.94 29.97 15.48
CA SER A 95 3.33 31.38 15.32
C SER A 95 3.78 31.86 16.69
N PRO A 96 4.61 32.91 16.74
CA PRO A 96 6.06 32.89 16.98
C PRO A 96 6.45 32.74 18.47
#